data_AF-A0AB38DHY0-F1
#
_entry.id   AF-A0AB38DHY0-F1
#
_cell.length_a   1.000
_cell.length_b   1.000
_cell.length_c   1.000
_cell.angle_alpha   90.00
_cell.angle_beta   90.00
_cell.angle_gamma   90.00
#
_symmetry.space_group_name_H-M   'P 1'
#
loop_
_entity.id
_entity.type
_entity.pdbx_description
1 polymer ?
#
loop_
_entity_poly.entity_id
_entity_poly.type
_entity_poly.pdbx_seq_one_letter_code
_entity_poly.pdbx_strand_id
1 'polypeptide(L)'
;MFQRRSTMSRVGRTAAASVAISVMVMCSPPAHADPVIDYTSQVGAKVCVVLDASPSFVGVNIAANAIRNDGFTTYQAGEVIALAVGNYCPRHISLLRAYVSAAEDNSGRPA
;
A
#
# COMPACT_ATOMS: atom_id res chain seq x y z
N MET A 1 8.84 21.73 4.61
CA MET A 1 10.22 22.19 4.92
C MET A 1 10.81 21.28 5.98
N PHE A 2 11.95 20.67 5.63
CA PHE A 2 12.96 19.97 6.43
C PHE A 2 12.88 20.04 7.98
N GLN A 3 13.01 18.88 8.63
CA GLN A 3 13.91 18.67 9.79
C GLN A 3 14.00 17.15 10.09
N ARG A 4 14.84 16.37 9.38
CA ARG A 4 16.24 16.13 9.79
C ARG A 4 16.67 16.93 11.02
N ARG A 5 16.52 16.32 12.20
CA ARG A 5 17.36 16.62 13.36
C ARG A 5 17.75 15.32 14.04
N SER A 6 18.77 14.72 13.45
CA SER A 6 19.81 14.00 14.15
C SER A 6 20.24 14.84 15.36
N THR A 7 19.92 14.37 16.56
CA THR A 7 20.52 14.87 17.79
C THR A 7 20.71 13.70 18.73
N MET A 8 21.88 13.07 18.57
CA MET A 8 22.63 12.51 19.69
C MET A 8 22.44 13.39 20.93
N SER A 9 21.91 12.83 22.01
CA SER A 9 21.93 13.39 23.36
C SER A 9 21.30 12.34 24.29
N ARG A 10 21.97 11.78 25.31
CA ARG A 10 23.30 11.95 25.88
C ARG A 10 23.68 10.58 26.46
N VAL A 11 24.81 10.01 26.04
CA VAL A 11 25.43 8.91 26.79
C VAL A 11 26.15 9.54 27.97
N GLY A 12 25.47 9.61 29.12
CA GLY A 12 25.96 10.21 30.36
C GLY A 12 26.02 9.20 31.49
N ARG A 13 27.21 8.60 31.66
CA ARG A 13 27.90 8.20 32.91
C ARG A 13 27.13 7.58 34.10
N THR A 14 27.70 6.45 34.53
CA THR A 14 27.92 5.90 35.90
C THR A 14 26.96 4.87 36.54
N ALA A 15 27.56 3.68 36.75
CA ALA A 15 27.60 2.84 37.95
C ALA A 15 26.34 2.06 38.40
N ALA A 16 26.36 0.77 38.03
CA ALA A 16 26.01 -0.42 38.83
C ALA A 16 24.90 -0.31 39.89
N ALA A 17 23.70 -0.78 39.54
CA ALA A 17 22.80 -1.52 40.42
C ALA A 17 21.87 -2.36 39.54
N SER A 18 22.01 -3.68 39.63
CA SER A 18 21.18 -4.66 38.95
C SER A 18 19.71 -4.51 39.34
N VAL A 19 18.88 -4.05 38.41
CA VAL A 19 17.43 -4.20 38.48
C VAL A 19 17.03 -5.07 37.29
N ALA A 20 16.38 -6.18 37.62
CA ALA A 20 15.96 -7.22 36.69
C ALA A 20 15.38 -6.61 35.41
N ILE A 21 16.02 -6.92 34.28
CA ILE A 21 15.43 -6.68 32.97
C ILE A 21 14.35 -7.73 32.84
N SER A 22 13.15 -7.43 33.35
CA SER A 22 11.95 -8.06 32.84
C SER A 22 11.89 -7.67 31.36
N VAL A 23 12.49 -8.50 30.52
CA VAL A 23 12.23 -8.50 29.09
C VAL A 23 10.77 -8.93 28.98
N MET A 24 9.87 -7.97 29.15
CA MET A 24 8.55 -8.07 28.56
C MET A 24 8.84 -8.09 27.08
N VAL A 25 9.06 -9.30 26.54
CA VAL A 25 8.88 -9.56 25.14
C VAL A 25 7.41 -9.25 24.94
N MET A 26 7.12 -7.97 24.68
CA MET A 26 5.88 -7.58 24.06
C MET A 26 5.92 -8.33 22.74
N CYS A 27 5.29 -9.50 22.76
CA CYS A 27 4.87 -10.21 21.58
C CYS A 27 3.88 -9.24 20.94
N SER A 28 4.39 -8.25 20.20
CA SER A 28 3.58 -7.56 19.21
C SER A 28 3.03 -8.70 18.38
N PRO A 29 1.71 -8.97 18.40
CA PRO A 29 1.14 -9.96 17.51
C PRO A 29 1.70 -9.66 16.12
N PRO A 30 2.09 -10.68 15.33
CA PRO A 30 2.54 -10.44 13.98
C PRO A 30 1.50 -9.53 13.37
N ALA A 31 1.88 -8.29 13.08
CA ALA A 31 1.00 -7.39 12.38
C ALA A 31 0.68 -8.19 11.12
N HIS A 32 -0.56 -8.68 11.02
CA HIS A 32 -1.04 -9.35 9.83
C HIS A 32 -1.06 -8.25 8.77
N ALA A 33 0.12 -7.96 8.21
CA ALA A 33 0.28 -7.06 7.11
C ALA A 33 -0.56 -7.71 6.03
N ASP A 34 -1.72 -7.12 5.80
CA ASP A 34 -2.64 -7.58 4.80
C ASP A 34 -1.83 -7.73 3.50
N PRO A 35 -1.86 -8.91 2.84
CA PRO A 35 -0.98 -9.19 1.72
C PRO A 35 -1.23 -8.23 0.55
N VAL A 36 -2.42 -7.62 0.44
CA VAL A 36 -2.72 -6.56 -0.53
C VAL A 36 -1.98 -5.28 -0.15
N ILE A 37 -2.00 -4.88 1.12
CA ILE A 37 -1.29 -3.68 1.61
C ILE A 37 0.22 -3.81 1.43
N ASP A 38 0.80 -4.95 1.81
CA ASP A 38 2.24 -5.19 1.67
C ASP A 38 2.65 -5.20 0.19
N TYR A 39 1.92 -5.95 -0.64
CA TYR A 39 2.18 -6.01 -2.07
C TYR A 39 2.00 -4.64 -2.74
N THR A 40 0.96 -3.88 -2.38
CA THR A 40 0.76 -2.51 -2.87
C THR A 40 1.91 -1.60 -2.50
N SER A 41 2.51 -1.77 -1.32
CA SER A 41 3.67 -0.99 -0.92
C SER A 41 4.90 -1.26 -1.79
N GLN A 42 5.00 -2.47 -2.34
CA GLN A 42 6.07 -2.88 -3.25
C GLN A 42 5.82 -2.46 -4.71
N VAL A 43 4.57 -2.55 -5.18
CA VAL A 43 4.24 -2.35 -6.61
C VAL A 43 3.49 -1.05 -6.92
N GLY A 44 3.01 -0.32 -5.91
CA GLY A 44 2.10 0.82 -6.08
C GLY A 44 2.67 1.92 -6.97
N ALA A 45 3.96 2.22 -6.84
CA ALA A 45 4.64 3.16 -7.73
C ALA A 45 4.72 2.68 -9.19
N LYS A 46 4.86 1.37 -9.42
CA LYS A 46 4.88 0.79 -10.79
C LYS A 46 3.50 0.81 -11.43
N VAL A 47 2.45 0.56 -10.64
CA VAL A 47 1.06 0.70 -11.10
C VAL A 47 0.83 2.11 -11.64
N CYS A 48 1.32 3.13 -10.94
CA CYS A 48 1.23 4.51 -11.42
C CYS A 48 1.94 4.76 -12.76
N VAL A 49 3.12 4.16 -12.99
CA VAL A 49 3.83 4.26 -14.28
C VAL A 49 3.01 3.65 -15.42
N VAL A 50 2.35 2.52 -15.17
CA VAL A 50 1.48 1.88 -16.16
C VAL A 50 0.26 2.75 -16.47
N LEU A 51 -0.37 3.34 -15.45
CA LEU A 51 -1.51 4.25 -15.64
C LEU A 51 -1.10 5.57 -16.28
N ASP A 52 0.10 6.09 -16.02
CA ASP A 52 0.62 7.28 -16.69
C ASP A 52 0.93 7.01 -18.18
N ALA A 53 1.44 5.82 -18.50
CA ALA A 53 1.70 5.41 -19.88
C ALA A 53 0.42 5.08 -20.65
N SER A 54 -0.61 4.57 -19.96
CA SER A 54 -1.90 4.24 -20.55
C SER A 54 -3.04 4.62 -19.59
N PRO A 55 -3.46 5.90 -19.58
CA PRO A 55 -4.59 6.36 -18.77
C PRO A 55 -5.88 5.95 -19.46
N SER A 56 -6.16 4.65 -19.46
CA SER A 56 -7.32 4.05 -20.10
C SER A 56 -7.79 2.81 -19.33
N PHE A 57 -9.01 2.36 -19.63
CA PHE A 57 -9.55 1.09 -19.15
C PHE A 57 -8.63 -0.09 -19.48
N VAL A 58 -7.93 -0.03 -20.63
CA VAL A 58 -6.96 -1.04 -21.05
C VAL A 58 -5.76 -1.06 -20.11
N GLY A 59 -5.23 0.11 -19.73
CA GLY A 59 -4.12 0.21 -18.77
C GLY A 59 -4.45 -0.35 -17.40
N VAL A 60 -5.66 -0.08 -16.90
CA VAL A 60 -6.17 -0.67 -15.64
C VAL A 60 -6.26 -2.19 -15.73
N ASN A 61 -6.75 -2.73 -16.86
CA ASN A 61 -6.88 -4.17 -17.05
C ASN A 61 -5.51 -4.87 -17.18
N ILE A 62 -4.52 -4.21 -17.79
CA ILE A 62 -3.14 -4.70 -17.86
C ILE A 62 -2.54 -4.80 -16.45
N ALA A 63 -2.68 -3.74 -15.64
CA ALA A 63 -2.24 -3.75 -14.25
C ALA A 63 -2.93 -4.86 -13.45
N ALA A 64 -4.25 -4.98 -13.58
CA ALA A 64 -5.03 -6.01 -12.88
C ALA A 64 -4.59 -7.44 -13.27
N ASN A 65 -4.32 -7.69 -14.55
CA ASN A 65 -3.83 -8.99 -15.01
C ASN A 65 -2.43 -9.31 -14.50
N ALA A 66 -1.53 -8.31 -14.42
CA ALA A 66 -0.21 -8.51 -13.84
C ALA A 66 -0.30 -8.95 -12.37
N ILE A 67 -1.16 -8.30 -11.58
CA ILE A 67 -1.37 -8.63 -10.17
C ILE A 67 -2.01 -10.02 -10.01
N ARG A 68 -2.95 -10.39 -10.91
CA ARG A 68 -3.55 -11.72 -10.93
C ARG A 68 -2.53 -12.82 -11.26
N ASN A 69 -1.59 -12.55 -12.17
CA ASN A 69 -0.51 -13.48 -12.49
C ASN A 69 0.43 -13.72 -11.29
N ASP A 70 0.52 -12.77 -10.37
CA ASP A 70 1.26 -12.91 -9.11
C ASP A 70 0.49 -13.71 -8.04
N GLY A 71 -0.69 -14.25 -8.37
CA GLY A 71 -1.46 -15.16 -7.52
C GLY A 71 -2.62 -14.49 -6.76
N PHE A 72 -2.87 -13.21 -6.98
CA PHE A 72 -3.99 -12.50 -6.36
C PHE A 72 -5.31 -12.75 -7.08
N THR A 73 -6.41 -12.70 -6.33
CA THR A 73 -7.76 -12.75 -6.90
C THR A 73 -8.09 -11.47 -7.67
N THR A 74 -9.12 -11.52 -8.52
CA THR A 74 -9.60 -10.32 -9.24
C THR A 74 -10.01 -9.20 -8.28
N TYR A 75 -10.62 -9.54 -7.15
CA TYR A 75 -11.01 -8.56 -6.13
C TYR A 75 -9.79 -7.89 -5.50
N GLN A 76 -8.82 -8.69 -5.06
CA GLN A 76 -7.56 -8.18 -4.49
C GLN A 76 -6.77 -7.34 -5.49
N ALA A 77 -6.76 -7.71 -6.77
CA ALA A 77 -6.11 -6.91 -7.81
C ALA A 77 -6.75 -5.51 -7.93
N GLY A 78 -8.08 -5.43 -7.88
CA GLY A 78 -8.80 -4.16 -7.83
C GLY A 78 -8.45 -3.33 -6.59
N GLU A 79 -8.34 -3.99 -5.43
CA GLU A 79 -7.96 -3.36 -4.17
C GLU A 79 -6.53 -2.79 -4.21
N VAL A 80 -5.56 -3.56 -4.72
CA VAL A 80 -4.18 -3.11 -4.95
C VAL A 80 -4.16 -1.86 -5.83
N ILE A 81 -4.91 -1.85 -6.94
CA ILE A 81 -4.94 -0.71 -7.86
C ILE A 81 -5.57 0.51 -7.18
N ALA A 82 -6.65 0.33 -6.43
CA ALA A 82 -7.30 1.42 -5.71
C ALA A 82 -6.39 2.04 -4.64
N LEU A 83 -5.72 1.19 -3.85
CA LEU A 83 -4.75 1.62 -2.85
C LEU A 83 -3.53 2.31 -3.51
N ALA A 84 -3.03 1.77 -4.62
CA ALA A 84 -1.91 2.35 -5.36
C ALA A 84 -2.24 3.75 -5.89
N VAL A 85 -3.39 3.91 -6.55
CA VAL A 85 -3.83 5.19 -7.09
C VAL A 85 -4.12 6.20 -5.98
N GLY A 86 -4.76 5.78 -4.90
CA GLY A 86 -5.05 6.65 -3.75
C GLY A 86 -3.78 7.16 -3.05
N ASN A 87 -2.75 6.33 -2.94
CA ASN A 87 -1.57 6.61 -2.11
C ASN A 87 -0.38 7.17 -2.90
N TYR A 88 -0.21 6.80 -4.18
CA TYR A 88 0.97 7.14 -4.99
C TYR A 88 0.67 8.06 -6.18
N CYS A 89 -0.49 7.93 -6.84
CA CYS A 89 -0.84 8.72 -8.02
C CYS A 89 -2.29 9.24 -7.97
N PRO A 90 -2.60 10.19 -7.07
CA PRO A 90 -3.95 10.68 -6.85
C PRO A 90 -4.57 11.37 -8.07
N ARG A 91 -3.76 11.74 -9.06
CA ARG A 91 -4.23 12.36 -10.32
C ARG A 91 -5.09 11.41 -11.17
N HIS A 92 -4.95 10.09 -10.99
CA HIS A 92 -5.72 9.07 -11.71
C HIS A 92 -7.00 8.63 -10.99
N ILE A 93 -7.35 9.22 -9.84
CA ILE A 93 -8.55 8.85 -9.06
C ILE A 93 -9.85 9.03 -9.86
N SER A 94 -9.94 10.05 -10.71
CA SER A 94 -11.13 10.27 -11.57
C SER A 94 -11.30 9.14 -12.59
N LEU A 95 -10.21 8.69 -13.20
CA LEU A 95 -10.22 7.58 -14.15
C LEU A 95 -10.60 6.28 -13.45
N LEU A 96 -10.01 6.02 -12.28
CA LEU A 96 -10.33 4.83 -11.51
C LEU A 96 -11.80 4.81 -11.07
N ARG A 97 -12.37 5.95 -10.66
CA ARG A 97 -13.81 6.03 -10.34
C ARG A 97 -14.69 5.74 -11.55
N ALA A 98 -14.37 6.29 -12.72
CA ALA A 98 -15.10 6.00 -13.95
C ALA A 98 -14.96 4.52 -14.37
N TYR A 99 -13.82 3.90 -14.07
CA TYR A 99 -13.60 2.47 -14.29
C TYR A 99 -14.50 1.61 -13.40
N VAL A 100 -14.52 1.92 -12.10
CA VAL A 100 -15.33 1.20 -11.12
C VAL A 100 -16.82 1.36 -11.44
N SER A 101 -17.29 2.58 -11.72
CA SER A 101 -18.70 2.81 -12.05
C SER A 101 -19.14 2.02 -13.29
N ALA A 102 -18.33 2.03 -14.36
CA ALA A 102 -18.63 1.26 -15.57
C ALA A 102 -18.58 -0.27 -15.35
N ALA A 103 -17.78 -0.75 -14.38
CA ALA A 103 -17.74 -2.15 -14.00
C ALA A 103 -18.97 -2.54 -13.16
N GLU A 104 -19.44 -1.65 -12.27
CA GLU A 104 -20.65 -1.82 -11.46
C GLU A 104 -21.91 -1.83 -12.34
N ASP A 105 -22.00 -0.92 -13.31
CA ASP A 105 -23.08 -0.86 -14.31
C ASP A 105 -23.17 -2.17 -15.11
N ASN A 106 -22.02 -2.72 -15.54
CA ASN A 106 -21.96 -4.01 -16.22
C ASN A 106 -22.27 -5.21 -15.31
N SER A 107 -22.17 -5.05 -14.00
CA SER A 107 -22.44 -6.11 -13.02
C SER A 107 -23.92 -6.20 -12.64
N GLY A 108 -24.77 -5.31 -13.16
CA GLY A 108 -26.21 -5.27 -12.87
C GLY A 108 -26.52 -4.93 -11.41
N ARG A 109 -25.56 -4.37 -10.68
CA ARG A 109 -25.70 -3.96 -9.28
C ARG A 109 -26.18 -2.50 -9.27
N PRO A 110 -27.32 -2.16 -8.64
CA PRO A 110 -27.72 -0.76 -8.54
C PRO A 110 -26.69 0.00 -7.69
N ALA A 111 -26.30 1.17 -8.19
CA ALA A 111 -25.38 2.12 -7.54
C ALA A 111 -25.88 2.58 -6.17
#